data_AF-A0A383AYU4-F1
#
_entry.id   AF-A0A383AYU4-F1
#
_cell.length_a   1.000
_cell.length_b   1.000
_cell.length_c   1.000
_cell.angle_alpha   90.00
_cell.angle_beta   90.00
_cell.angle_gamma   90.00
#
_symmetry.space_group_name_H-M   'P 1'
#
loop_
_entity.id
_entity.type
_entity.pdbx_description
1 polymer ?
#
loop_
_entity_poly.entity_id
_entity_poly.type
_entity_poly.pdbx_seq_one_letter_code
_entity_poly.pdbx_strand_id
1 'polypeptide(L)'
;MGLLILLAAPSQASVIASVDRPNVELNESFTLKITVDTAIDVEPDASALEEDFYVGTRSQLSNTTIVNGQISRSRTWTYVMMAKREGNLIIPPVQI
;
A
#
# COMPACT_ATOMS: atom_id res chain seq x y z
N MET A 1 -36.77 -5.15 -31.63
CA MET A 1 -36.46 -4.34 -30.43
C MET A 1 -35.36 -5.06 -29.67
N GLY A 2 -34.10 -4.66 -29.83
CA GLY A 2 -32.95 -5.38 -29.25
C GLY A 2 -32.57 -4.80 -27.88
N LEU A 3 -32.52 -5.65 -26.86
CA LEU A 3 -32.10 -5.30 -25.51
C LEU A 3 -30.56 -5.31 -25.43
N LEU A 4 -29.95 -4.15 -25.20
CA LEU A 4 -28.52 -4.02 -24.97
C LEU A 4 -28.24 -4.23 -23.47
N ILE A 5 -27.53 -5.30 -23.12
CA ILE A 5 -27.07 -5.56 -21.74
C ILE A 5 -25.67 -5.00 -21.59
N LEU A 6 -25.50 -3.98 -20.75
CA LEU A 6 -24.19 -3.46 -20.36
C LEU A 6 -23.67 -4.29 -19.17
N LEU A 7 -22.70 -5.16 -19.42
CA LEU A 7 -21.98 -5.88 -18.37
C LEU A 7 -20.95 -4.92 -17.75
N ALA A 8 -21.20 -4.42 -16.55
CA ALA A 8 -20.19 -3.72 -15.77
C ALA A 8 -19.20 -4.75 -15.21
N ALA A 9 -17.92 -4.66 -15.60
CA ALA A 9 -16.87 -5.48 -15.02
C ALA A 9 -16.56 -5.00 -13.59
N PRO A 10 -16.35 -5.90 -12.62
CA PRO A 10 -15.91 -5.51 -11.28
C PRO A 10 -14.50 -4.91 -11.38
N SER A 11 -14.38 -3.64 -11.01
CA SER A 11 -13.08 -2.99 -10.81
C SER A 11 -12.48 -3.52 -9.51
N GLN A 12 -11.53 -4.45 -9.58
CA GLN A 12 -10.74 -4.83 -8.41
C GLN A 12 -9.79 -3.69 -8.06
N ALA A 13 -9.80 -3.25 -6.81
CA ALA A 13 -8.81 -2.30 -6.33
C ALA A 13 -7.42 -2.93 -6.43
N SER A 14 -6.53 -2.29 -7.18
CA SER A 14 -5.12 -2.69 -7.23
C SER A 14 -4.44 -2.28 -5.95
N VAL A 15 -3.62 -3.18 -5.40
CA VAL A 15 -2.86 -2.98 -4.17
C VAL A 15 -1.40 -3.21 -4.51
N ILE A 16 -0.57 -2.20 -4.28
CA ILE A 16 0.86 -2.24 -4.60
C ILE A 16 1.62 -1.98 -3.30
N ALA A 17 2.46 -2.93 -2.90
CA ALA A 17 3.40 -2.77 -1.80
C ALA A 17 4.82 -2.71 -2.36
N SER A 18 5.62 -1.74 -1.89
CA SER A 18 7.02 -1.61 -2.30
C SER A 18 7.89 -1.06 -1.17
N VAL A 19 9.16 -1.45 -1.18
CA VAL A 19 10.19 -0.86 -0.33
C VAL A 19 11.09 0.03 -1.18
N ASP A 20 11.64 1.09 -0.57
CA ASP A 20 12.64 1.93 -1.24
C ASP A 20 13.99 1.20 -1.43
N ARG A 21 14.35 0.31 -0.49
CA ARG A 21 15.54 -0.55 -0.56
C ARG A 21 15.24 -1.96 -0.03
N PRO A 22 15.61 -3.03 -0.76
CA PRO A 22 15.43 -4.40 -0.30
C PRO A 22 16.59 -4.93 0.56
N ASN A 23 17.75 -4.26 0.57
CA ASN A 23 18.90 -4.60 1.41
C ASN A 23 19.33 -3.35 2.19
N VAL A 24 19.44 -3.49 3.51
CA VAL A 24 19.73 -2.42 4.45
C VAL A 24 20.61 -2.94 5.57
N GLU A 25 21.43 -2.07 6.15
CA GLU A 25 22.24 -2.43 7.32
C GLU A 25 21.37 -2.52 8.58
N LEU A 26 21.84 -3.27 9.58
CA LEU A 26 21.18 -3.28 10.89
C LEU A 26 21.22 -1.86 11.48
N ASN A 27 20.08 -1.39 12.01
CA ASN A 27 19.85 -0.01 12.48
C ASN A 27 19.74 1.06 11.37
N GLU A 28 19.71 0.67 10.09
CA GLU A 28 19.36 1.57 9.00
C GLU A 28 17.83 1.63 8.83
N SER A 29 17.30 2.83 8.59
CA SER A 29 15.89 3.01 8.28
C SER A 29 15.59 2.90 6.80
N PHE A 30 14.46 2.28 6.49
CA PHE A 30 13.92 2.15 5.14
C PHE A 30 12.42 2.37 5.16
N THR A 31 11.83 2.43 3.98
CA THR A 31 10.44 2.85 3.81
C THR A 31 9.64 1.78 3.09
N LEU A 32 8.53 1.35 3.71
CA LEU A 32 7.48 0.59 3.05
C LEU A 32 6.37 1.54 2.58
N LYS A 33 6.01 1.46 1.30
CA LYS A 33 4.88 2.15 0.69
C LYS A 33 3.81 1.16 0.29
N ILE A 34 2.58 1.45 0.66
CA ILE A 34 1.39 0.66 0.31
C ILE A 34 0.43 1.59 -0.41
N THR A 35 0.19 1.35 -1.69
CA THR A 35 -0.69 2.14 -2.54
C THR A 35 -1.91 1.32 -2.94
N VAL A 36 -3.09 1.90 -2.77
CA VAL A 36 -4.36 1.29 -3.18
C VAL A 36 -5.04 2.23 -4.18
N ASP A 37 -5.39 1.71 -5.36
CA ASP A 37 -6.05 2.47 -6.43
C ASP A 37 -7.57 2.50 -6.26
N THR A 38 -8.00 2.93 -5.06
CA THR A 38 -9.40 3.15 -4.72
C THR A 38 -9.49 4.17 -3.60
N ALA A 39 -10.63 4.87 -3.52
CA ALA A 39 -10.95 5.71 -2.39
C ALA A 39 -11.46 4.88 -1.20
N ILE A 40 -10.56 4.14 -0.58
CA ILE A 40 -10.80 3.57 0.74
C ILE A 40 -10.22 4.49 1.81
N ASP A 41 -10.97 4.63 2.90
CA ASP A 41 -10.49 5.29 4.11
C ASP A 41 -9.88 4.32 5.12
N VAL A 42 -9.97 3.02 4.85
CA VAL A 42 -9.44 1.97 5.73
C VAL A 42 -7.93 1.95 5.65
N GLU A 43 -7.31 2.19 6.80
CA GLU A 43 -5.88 2.09 6.96
C GLU A 43 -5.44 0.63 7.08
N PRO A 44 -4.36 0.22 6.37
CA PRO A 44 -3.89 -1.15 6.46
C PRO A 44 -3.41 -1.51 7.86
N ASP A 45 -3.75 -2.73 8.29
CA ASP A 45 -3.24 -3.28 9.55
C ASP A 45 -1.74 -3.58 9.40
N ALA A 46 -0.94 -2.85 10.17
CA ALA A 46 0.51 -2.91 10.17
C ALA A 46 1.08 -3.70 11.35
N SER A 47 0.24 -4.24 12.25
CA SER A 47 0.72 -4.89 13.48
C SER A 47 1.58 -6.12 13.22
N ALA A 48 1.36 -6.85 12.11
CA ALA A 48 2.21 -7.96 11.71
C ALA A 48 3.66 -7.53 11.38
N LEU A 49 3.88 -6.26 10.99
CA LEU A 49 5.23 -5.75 10.71
C LEU A 49 6.07 -5.62 12.00
N GLU A 50 5.41 -5.46 13.15
CA GLU A 50 6.07 -5.24 14.42
C GLU A 50 6.79 -6.50 14.93
N GLU A 51 6.59 -7.68 14.35
CA GLU A 51 7.32 -8.89 14.73
C GLU A 51 8.82 -8.77 14.36
N ASP A 52 9.11 -8.33 13.14
CA ASP A 52 10.47 -8.28 12.59
C ASP A 52 11.03 -6.85 12.42
N PHE A 53 10.19 -5.83 12.54
CA PHE A 53 10.58 -4.43 12.30
C PHE A 53 10.19 -3.51 13.46
N TYR A 54 11.04 -2.53 13.75
CA TYR A 54 10.64 -1.34 14.49
C TYR A 54 9.88 -0.43 13.54
N VAL A 55 8.58 -0.25 13.78
CA VAL A 55 7.73 0.66 12.99
C VAL A 55 7.78 2.05 13.61
N GLY A 56 8.37 2.99 12.89
CA GLY A 56 8.52 4.39 13.29
C GLY A 56 7.38 5.26 12.77
N THR A 57 7.74 6.38 12.15
CA THR A 57 6.77 7.34 11.62
C THR A 57 5.91 6.73 10.52
N ARG A 58 4.60 7.00 10.60
CA ARG A 58 3.61 6.66 9.58
C ARG A 58 3.02 7.93 8.96
N SER A 59 2.84 7.93 7.65
CA SER A 59 2.13 8.99 6.94
C SER A 59 1.19 8.42 5.88
N GLN A 60 0.18 9.20 5.51
CA GLN A 60 -0.74 8.85 4.44
C GLN A 60 -0.88 9.99 3.42
N LEU A 61 -1.08 9.63 2.16
CA LEU A 61 -1.35 10.55 1.06
C LEU A 61 -2.59 10.10 0.30
N SER A 62 -3.58 10.98 0.18
CA SER A 62 -4.73 10.79 -0.69
C SER A 62 -4.53 11.55 -1.98
N ASN A 63 -4.71 10.88 -3.12
CA ASN A 63 -4.58 11.47 -4.44
C ASN A 63 -5.89 11.27 -5.21
N THR A 64 -6.38 12.33 -5.85
CA THR A 64 -7.54 12.28 -6.76
C THR A 64 -7.13 12.94 -8.06
N THR A 65 -7.27 12.22 -9.16
CA THR A 65 -6.91 12.70 -10.50
C THR A 65 -8.13 12.62 -11.40
N ILE A 66 -8.34 13.66 -12.21
CA ILE A 66 -9.42 13.73 -13.18
C ILE A 66 -8.79 13.92 -14.55
N VAL A 67 -8.84 12.90 -15.40
CA VAL A 67 -8.30 12.94 -16.78
C VAL A 67 -9.43 12.64 -17.75
N ASN A 68 -9.75 13.56 -18.66
CA ASN A 68 -10.84 13.43 -19.63
C ASN A 68 -12.20 13.01 -19.01
N GLY A 69 -12.51 13.54 -17.83
CA GLY A 69 -13.73 13.20 -17.08
C GLY A 69 -13.68 11.88 -16.32
N GLN A 70 -12.63 11.07 -16.47
CA GLN A 70 -12.41 9.88 -15.67
C GLN A 70 -11.78 10.26 -14.33
N ILE A 71 -12.49 9.93 -13.24
CA ILE A 71 -12.00 10.13 -11.87
C ILE A 71 -11.23 8.88 -11.45
N SER A 72 -9.96 9.06 -11.09
CA SER A 72 -9.15 8.06 -10.40
C SER A 72 -8.82 8.55 -9.00
N ARG A 73 -8.84 7.65 -8.02
CA ARG A 73 -8.50 7.94 -6.63
C ARG A 73 -7.53 6.88 -6.15
N SER A 74 -6.49 7.31 -5.46
CA SER A 74 -5.55 6.41 -4.80
C SER A 74 -5.21 6.89 -3.41
N ARG A 75 -4.83 5.95 -2.55
CA ARG A 75 -4.31 6.22 -1.22
C ARG A 75 -2.98 5.53 -1.04
N THR A 76 -2.01 6.22 -0.44
CA THR A 76 -0.69 5.67 -0.15
C THR A 76 -0.37 5.82 1.32
N TRP A 77 -0.07 4.72 2.00
CA TRP A 77 0.51 4.70 3.34
C TRP A 77 2.02 4.52 3.23
N THR A 78 2.77 5.25 4.05
CA THR A 78 4.22 5.20 4.10
C THR A 78 4.64 4.93 5.54
N TYR A 79 5.42 3.87 5.74
CA TYR A 79 5.93 3.44 7.03
C TYR A 79 7.46 3.52 7.00
N VAL A 80 8.04 4.30 7.92
CA VAL A 80 9.49 4.26 8.17
C VAL A 80 9.76 3.12 9.14
N MET A 81 10.65 2.21 8.77
CA MET A 81 10.91 0.97 9.51
C MET A 81 12.41 0.73 9.67
N MET A 82 12.78 -0.04 10.70
CA MET A 82 14.15 -0.56 10.88
C MET A 82 14.08 -2.05 11.22
N ALA A 83 14.99 -2.85 10.66
CA ALA A 83 15.06 -4.28 10.96
C ALA A 83 15.46 -4.52 12.43
N LYS A 84 14.79 -5.46 13.10
CA LYS A 84 15.12 -5.87 14.48
C LYS A 84 16.31 -6.83 14.55
N ARG A 85 16.57 -7.55 13.45
CA ARG A 85 17.57 -8.62 13.37
C ARG A 85 18.12 -8.73 11.95
N GLU A 86 19.29 -9.33 11.86
CA GLU A 86 19.96 -9.62 10.59
C GLU A 86 19.34 -10.83 9.87
N GLY A 87 19.56 -10.90 8.56
CA GLY A 87 19.12 -12.01 7.71
C GLY A 87 17.97 -11.63 6.77
N ASN A 88 17.34 -12.65 6.18
CA ASN A 88 16.26 -12.44 5.23
C ASN A 88 14.91 -12.31 5.96
N LEU A 89 14.38 -11.09 6.01
CA LEU A 89 13.10 -10.78 6.63
C LEU A 89 12.00 -10.71 5.55
N ILE A 90 10.81 -11.18 5.90
CA ILE A 90 9.65 -11.16 5.01
C ILE A 90 8.71 -10.06 5.49
N ILE A 91 8.28 -9.21 4.58
CA ILE A 91 7.17 -8.27 4.85
C ILE A 91 5.87 -9.07 4.73
N PRO A 92 5.12 -9.28 5.82
CA PRO A 92 3.89 -10.04 5.79
C PRO A 92 2.85 -9.39 4.86
N PRO A 93 1.88 -10.18 4.35
CA PRO A 93 0.74 -9.64 3.64
C PRO A 93 0.02 -8.60 4.50
N VAL A 94 -0.24 -7.44 3.92
CA VAL A 94 -0.97 -6.37 4.58
C VAL A 94 -2.45 -6.46 4.21
N GLN A 95 -3.33 -6.42 5.21
CA GLN A 95 -4.79 -6.47 5.04
C GLN A 95 -5.39 -5.07 5.07
N ILE A 96 -6.43 -4.85 4.27
CA ILE A 96 -7.14 -3.59 4.00
C ILE A 96 -8.64 -3.84 3.94
#